data_AF-A0A1Q7FCR7-F1
#
_entry.id   AF-A0A1Q7FCR7-F1
#
_cell.length_a   1.000
_cell.length_b   1.000
_cell.length_c   1.000
_cell.angle_alpha   90.00
_cell.angle_beta   90.00
_cell.angle_gamma   90.00
#
_symmetry.space_group_name_H-M   'P 1'
#
loop_
_entity.id
_entity.type
_entity.pdbx_description
1 polymer ?
#
loop_
_entity_poly.entity_id
_entity_poly.type
_entity_poly.pdbx_seq_one_letter_code
_entity_poly.pdbx_strand_id
1 'polypeptide(L)' 'MLARGVIRVPLTVKQILQLAEIVDNERKRITKMIADNPTEEDDNEKRRGYIARLNKLTSTLMASTR' A
#
# COMPACT_ATOMS: atom_id res chain seq x y z
N MET A 1 -13.20 10.97 31.00
CA MET A 1 -12.24 10.60 29.94
C MET A 1 -12.85 9.46 29.12
N LEU A 2 -13.30 9.72 27.90
CA LEU A 2 -13.81 8.67 27.01
C LEU A 2 -12.60 8.05 26.28
N ALA A 3 -12.31 6.79 26.56
CA ALA A 3 -11.33 6.03 25.81
C ALA A 3 -11.75 6.02 24.33
N ARG A 4 -10.93 6.57 23.44
CA ARG A 4 -11.08 6.40 21.99
C ARG A 4 -10.84 4.93 21.68
N GLY A 5 -11.89 4.12 21.79
CA GLY A 5 -11.86 2.71 21.43
C GLY A 5 -11.54 2.56 19.95
N VAL A 6 -10.43 1.91 19.63
CA VAL A 6 -10.13 1.50 18.25
C VAL A 6 -11.15 0.42 17.88
N ILE A 7 -12.14 0.78 17.07
CA ILE A 7 -13.10 -0.18 16.52
C ILE A 7 -12.37 -1.00 15.45
N ARG A 8 -12.21 -2.30 15.70
CA ARG A 8 -11.67 -3.25 14.73
C ARG A 8 -12.82 -3.84 13.93
N VAL A 9 -12.89 -3.51 12.65
CA VAL A 9 -13.86 -4.11 11.72
C VAL A 9 -13.13 -5.19 10.92
N PRO A 10 -13.58 -6.46 10.99
CA PRO A 10 -12.99 -7.52 10.18
C PRO A 10 -13.29 -7.28 8.70
N LEU A 11 -12.28 -7.47 7.85
CA LEU A 11 -12.44 -7.42 6.40
C LEU A 11 -12.75 -8.82 5.87
N THR A 12 -13.67 -8.89 4.92
CA THR A 12 -13.90 -10.13 4.16
C THR A 12 -12.76 -10.38 3.18
N VAL A 13 -12.55 -11.64 2.78
CA VAL A 13 -11.55 -12.00 1.76
C VAL A 13 -11.72 -11.19 0.47
N LYS A 14 -12.96 -10.99 0.01
CA LYS A 14 -13.25 -10.17 -1.19
C LYS A 14 -12.78 -8.72 -1.02
N GLN A 15 -13.06 -8.10 0.12
CA GLN A 15 -12.59 -6.74 0.41
C GLN A 15 -11.06 -6.68 0.50
N ILE A 16 -10.42 -7.70 1.06
CA ILE A 16 -8.97 -7.78 1.14
C ILE A 16 -8.34 -7.86 -0.25
N LEU A 17 -8.91 -8.67 -1.16
CA LEU A 17 -8.45 -8.77 -2.54
C LEU A 17 -8.64 -7.44 -3.31
N GLN A 18 -9.78 -6.77 -3.13
CA GLN A 18 -10.02 -5.44 -3.72
C GLN A 18 -9.00 -4.40 -3.22
N LEU A 19 -8.68 -4.40 -1.93
CA LEU A 19 -7.65 -3.53 -1.38
C LEU A 19 -6.27 -3.86 -1.94
N ALA A 20 -5.94 -5.13 -2.09
CA ALA A 20 -4.66 -5.55 -2.67
C ALA A 20 -4.50 -5.07 -4.13
N GLU A 21 -5.57 -5.11 -4.92
CA GLU A 21 -5.60 -4.58 -6.28
C GLU A 21 -5.39 -3.06 -6.31
N ILE A 22 -6.08 -2.32 -5.43
CA ILE A 22 -5.89 -0.87 -5.29
C ILE A 22 -4.43 -0.53 -4.95
N VAL A 23 -3.85 -1.26 -4.00
CA VAL A 23 -2.45 -1.09 -3.58
C VAL A 23 -1.48 -1.40 -4.74
N ASP A 24 -1.74 -2.44 -5.53
CA ASP A 24 -0.93 -2.78 -6.69
C ASP A 24 -1.00 -1.72 -7.80
N ASN A 25 -2.19 -1.16 -8.04
CA ASN A 25 -2.37 -0.08 -9.01
C ASN A 25 -1.60 1.19 -8.60
N GLU A 26 -1.64 1.55 -7.31
CA GLU A 26 -0.86 2.69 -6.81
C GLU A 26 0.65 2.44 -6.92
N ARG A 27 1.10 1.20 -6.63
CA ARG A 27 2.50 0.82 -6.82
C ARG A 27 2.93 1.00 -8.27
N LYS A 28 2.14 0.52 -9.23
CA LYS A 28 2.42 0.67 -10.67
C LYS A 28 2.50 2.14 -11.09
N ARG A 29 1.57 2.97 -10.59
CA ARG A 29 1.57 4.42 -10.84
C ARG A 29 2.86 5.08 -10.34
N ILE A 30 3.29 4.79 -9.10
CA ILE A 30 4.52 5.36 -8.53
C ILE A 30 5.76 4.87 -9.29
N THR A 31 5.82 3.57 -9.66
CA THR A 31 6.91 3.02 -10.47
C THR A 31 7.01 3.75 -11.82
N LYS A 32 5.87 4.02 -12.47
CA LYS A 32 5.85 4.81 -13.71
C LYS A 32 6.35 6.23 -13.48
N MET A 33 5.95 6.91 -12.40
CA MET A 33 6.43 8.25 -12.08
C MET A 33 7.96 8.30 -11.91
N ILE A 34 8.56 7.28 -11.30
CA ILE A 34 10.03 7.17 -11.18
C ILE A 34 10.68 7.01 -12.56
N ALA A 35 10.10 6.14 -13.42
CA ALA A 35 10.61 5.90 -14.76
C ALA A 35 10.51 7.15 -15.66
N ASP A 36 9.41 7.91 -15.53
CA ASP A 36 9.16 9.12 -16.30
C ASP A 36 10.07 10.30 -15.85
N ASN A 37 10.57 10.29 -14.60
CA ASN A 37 11.36 11.38 -14.02
C ASN A 37 12.67 10.86 -13.35
N PRO A 38 13.61 10.28 -14.11
CA PRO A 38 14.76 9.57 -13.53
C PRO A 38 15.75 10.48 -12.79
N THR A 39 15.78 11.78 -13.09
CA THR A 39 16.73 12.74 -12.51
C THR A 39 16.29 13.31 -11.15
N GLU A 40 15.06 13.05 -10.72
CA GLU A 40 14.54 13.50 -9.40
C GLU A 40 14.97 12.53 -8.29
N GLU A 41 16.27 12.39 -8.01
CA GLU A 41 16.82 11.35 -7.12
C GLU A 41 16.18 11.34 -5.72
N ASP A 42 16.12 12.48 -5.04
CA ASP A 42 15.55 12.60 -3.68
C ASP A 42 14.07 12.18 -3.63
N ASP A 43 13.29 12.57 -4.63
CA ASP A 43 11.87 12.22 -4.69
C ASP A 43 11.66 10.78 -5.13
N ASN A 44 12.51 10.26 -6.01
CA ASN A 44 12.52 8.87 -6.41
C ASN A 44 12.90 7.93 -5.26
N GLU A 45 13.80 8.35 -4.37
CA GLU A 45 14.11 7.60 -3.14
C GLU A 45 12.87 7.52 -2.24
N LYS A 46 12.20 8.64 -1.99
CA LYS A 46 10.94 8.66 -1.21
C LYS A 46 9.89 7.77 -1.87
N ARG A 47 9.70 7.86 -3.18
CA ARG A 47 8.76 7.05 -3.97
C ARG A 47 9.06 5.55 -3.83
N ARG A 48 10.34 5.13 -3.88
CA ARG A 48 10.75 3.74 -3.61
C ARG A 48 10.42 3.31 -2.18
N GLY A 49 10.62 4.19 -1.20
CA GLY A 49 10.19 3.98 0.19
C GLY A 49 8.68 3.76 0.32
N TYR A 50 7.87 4.53 -0.40
CA TYR A 50 6.41 4.30 -0.47
C TYR A 50 6.07 2.96 -1.10
N ILE A 51 6.71 2.58 -2.22
CA ILE A 51 6.53 1.27 -2.86
C ILE A 51 6.83 0.13 -1.86
N ALA A 52 7.89 0.24 -1.06
CA ALA A 52 8.21 -0.77 -0.05
C ALA A 52 7.10 -0.91 1.02
N ARG A 53 6.49 0.20 1.44
CA ARG A 53 5.34 0.18 2.36
C ARG A 53 4.10 -0.46 1.73
N LEU A 54 3.82 -0.17 0.45
CA LEU A 54 2.73 -0.79 -0.29
C LEU A 54 2.94 -2.30 -0.43
N ASN A 55 4.15 -2.76 -0.78
CA ASN A 55 4.48 -4.18 -0.83
C ASN A 55 4.25 -4.87 0.52
N LYS A 56 4.66 -4.24 1.63
CA LYS A 56 4.40 -4.75 2.99
C LYS A 56 2.90 -4.86 3.26
N LEU A 57 2.12 -3.83 2.90
CA LEU A 57 0.68 -3.82 3.08
C LEU A 57 0.00 -4.96 2.29
N THR A 58 0.36 -5.16 1.03
CA THR A 58 -0.16 -6.28 0.22
C THR A 58 0.14 -7.62 0.87
N SER A 59 1.37 -7.84 1.35
CA SER A 59 1.72 -9.08 2.06
C SER A 59 0.89 -9.28 3.33
N THR A 60 0.66 -8.23 4.12
CA THR A 60 -0.19 -8.31 5.32
C THR A 60 -1.65 -8.60 4.98
N LEU A 61 -2.18 -7.98 3.92
CA LEU A 61 -3.52 -8.24 3.40
C LEU A 61 -3.64 -9.71 2.98
N MET A 62 -2.75 -10.22 2.14
CA MET A 62 -2.80 -11.63 1.67
C MET A 62 -2.55 -12.65 2.77
N ALA A 63 -1.78 -12.31 3.81
CA ALA A 63 -1.65 -13.18 4.98
C ALA A 63 -2.97 -13.30 5.76
N SER A 64 -3.84 -12.29 5.68
CA SER A 64 -5.14 -12.25 6.37
C SER A 64 -6.25 -13.00 5.60
N THR A 65 -5.98 -13.48 4.38
CA THR A 65 -6.93 -14.28 3.59
C THR A 65 -6.69 -15.78 3.67
N ARG A 66 -5.67 -16.22 4.42
CA ARG A 66 -5.35 -17.63 4.66
C ARG A 66 -6.06 -18.10 5.92
#